data_AF-A0A2T0UXJ7-F1
#
_entry.id   AF-A0A2T0UXJ7-F1
#
_cell.length_a   1.000
_cell.length_b   1.000
_cell.length_c   1.000
_cell.angle_alpha   90.00
_cell.angle_beta   90.00
_cell.angle_gamma   90.00
#
_symmetry.space_group_name_H-M   'P 1'
#
loop_
_entity.id
_entity.type
_entity.pdbx_description
1 polymer ?
#
loop_
_entity_poly.entity_id
_entity_poly.type
_entity_poly.pdbx_seq_one_letter_code
_entity_poly.pdbx_strand_id
1 'polypeptide(L)'
;MTHDLTHESLTILCDRCPVRDLHCADCMVTALIDIESMGLRGADATEELPLDADERAAVTACVRAGLITAEAATTVRSRRVPLAASRAVG
;
A
#
# COMPACT_ATOMS: atom_id res chain seq x y z
N MET A 1 12.41 -7.25 30.58
CA MET A 1 13.03 -6.77 29.33
C MET A 1 11.90 -6.48 28.35
N THR A 2 11.32 -5.29 28.47
CA THR A 2 10.20 -4.81 27.66
C THR A 2 10.71 -4.51 26.26
N HIS A 3 10.34 -5.35 25.29
CA HIS A 3 10.53 -5.02 23.88
C HIS A 3 9.43 -4.05 23.49
N ASP A 4 9.80 -2.77 23.45
CA ASP A 4 8.97 -1.64 23.04
C ASP A 4 8.87 -1.64 21.50
N LEU A 5 7.90 -2.38 20.99
CA LEU A 5 7.52 -2.36 19.56
C LEU A 5 6.50 -1.26 19.26
N THR A 6 6.25 -0.33 20.21
CA THR A 6 5.20 0.68 20.12
C THR A 6 5.72 2.11 19.96
N HIS A 7 7.03 2.34 19.99
CA HIS A 7 7.59 3.67 19.77
C HIS A 7 7.63 4.03 18.28
N GLU A 8 7.23 5.27 18.02
CA GLU A 8 6.79 5.86 16.75
C GLU A 8 7.91 6.07 15.70
N SER A 9 8.62 5.00 15.33
CA SER A 9 9.53 4.99 14.19
C SER A 9 9.66 3.56 13.66
N LEU A 10 9.06 3.32 12.48
CA LEU A 10 9.30 2.11 11.67
C LEU A 10 10.67 2.16 10.96
N THR A 11 11.63 2.94 11.46
CA THR A 11 12.97 3.05 10.87
C THR A 11 13.87 1.98 11.45
N ILE A 12 14.26 1.03 10.61
CA ILE A 12 15.29 0.04 10.96
C ILE A 12 16.67 0.65 10.81
N LEU A 13 17.43 0.65 11.90
CA LEU A 13 18.83 1.04 11.91
C LEU A 13 19.70 -0.17 11.54
N CYS A 14 20.39 -0.11 10.40
CA CYS A 14 21.21 -1.21 9.89
C CYS A 14 22.31 -1.65 10.89
N ASP A 15 22.85 -0.73 11.69
CA ASP A 15 23.88 -1.00 12.69
C ASP A 15 23.38 -1.85 13.88
N ARG A 16 22.07 -1.92 14.08
CA ARG A 16 21.40 -2.70 15.14
C ARG A 16 20.54 -3.84 14.59
N CYS A 17 20.62 -4.11 13.29
CA CYS A 17 19.81 -5.14 12.66
C CYS A 17 20.32 -6.54 13.05
N PRO A 18 19.48 -7.42 13.62
CA PRO A 18 19.92 -8.74 14.09
C PRO A 18 20.33 -9.70 12.97
N VAL A 19 19.96 -9.42 11.71
CA VAL A 19 20.30 -10.23 10.53
C VAL A 19 21.31 -9.54 9.59
N ARG A 20 22.00 -8.52 10.10
CA ARG A 20 23.05 -7.80 9.36
C ARG A 20 24.13 -8.79 8.87
N ASP A 21 24.59 -8.62 7.63
CA ASP A 21 25.66 -9.37 6.97
C ASP A 21 25.42 -10.89 6.75
N LEU A 22 24.25 -11.41 7.13
CA LEU A 22 23.87 -12.81 6.92
C LEU A 22 22.88 -12.95 5.77
N HIS A 23 21.72 -12.32 5.91
CA HIS A 23 20.56 -12.48 5.02
C HIS A 23 19.75 -11.18 4.97
N CYS A 24 20.41 -10.03 4.78
CA CYS A 24 19.72 -8.73 4.82
C CYS A 24 18.57 -8.65 3.81
N ALA A 25 18.72 -9.28 2.64
CA ALA A 25 17.67 -9.36 1.63
C ALA A 25 16.46 -10.20 2.07
N ASP A 26 16.65 -11.20 2.93
CA ASP A 26 15.61 -12.10 3.42
C ASP A 26 15.02 -11.65 4.77
N CYS A 27 15.40 -10.46 5.25
CA CYS A 27 14.82 -9.87 6.45
C CYS A 27 13.32 -9.63 6.24
N MET A 28 12.52 -9.84 7.29
CA MET A 28 11.07 -9.61 7.28
C MET A 28 10.67 -8.24 6.70
N VAL A 29 11.54 -7.22 6.82
CA VAL A 29 11.26 -5.87 6.30
C VAL A 29 11.51 -5.72 4.80
N THR A 30 12.49 -6.40 4.23
CA THR A 30 12.63 -6.47 2.76
C THR A 30 11.60 -7.40 2.16
N ALA A 31 11.23 -8.49 2.84
CA ALA A 31 10.12 -9.34 2.45
C ALA A 31 8.78 -8.58 2.42
N LEU A 32 8.55 -7.66 3.38
CA LEU A 32 7.38 -6.78 3.38
C LEU A 32 7.35 -5.78 2.21
N ILE A 33 8.51 -5.48 1.59
CA ILE A 33 8.62 -4.58 0.43
C ILE A 33 8.26 -5.32 -0.87
N ASP A 34 8.44 -6.64 -0.92
CA ASP A 34 8.06 -7.46 -2.07
C ASP A 34 6.61 -7.98 -1.93
N ILE A 35 5.67 -7.04 -2.05
CA ILE A 35 4.22 -7.26 -1.99
C ILE A 35 3.74 -8.30 -3.01
N GLU A 36 4.49 -8.48 -4.10
CA GLU A 36 4.20 -9.46 -5.14
C GLU A 36 4.56 -10.88 -4.70
N SER A 37 5.75 -11.11 -4.13
CA SER A 37 6.13 -12.44 -3.64
C SER A 37 5.34 -12.91 -2.41
N MET A 38 4.78 -11.98 -1.63
CA MET A 38 3.87 -12.30 -0.52
C MET A 38 2.45 -12.68 -0.96
N GLY A 39 2.13 -12.67 -2.26
CA GLY A 39 0.79 -12.99 -2.76
C GLY A 39 -0.31 -12.02 -2.30
N LEU A 40 0.09 -10.85 -1.76
CA LEU A 40 -0.80 -9.77 -1.34
C LEU A 40 -1.38 -9.03 -2.55
N ARG A 41 -0.69 -9.07 -3.70
CA ARG A 41 -1.35 -8.96 -5.00
C ARG A 41 -1.96 -10.32 -5.33
N GLY A 42 -3.24 -10.50 -4.99
CA GLY A 42 -3.97 -11.71 -5.38
C GLY A 42 -3.90 -11.93 -6.90
N ALA A 43 -3.86 -13.19 -7.34
CA ALA A 43 -3.81 -13.56 -8.76
C ALA A 43 -5.01 -13.05 -9.60
N ASP A 44 -6.05 -12.53 -8.92
CA ASP A 44 -7.25 -11.92 -9.48
C ASP A 44 -7.34 -10.41 -9.13
N ALA A 45 -6.20 -9.77 -8.87
CA ALA A 45 -6.13 -8.33 -8.62
C ALA A 45 -6.39 -7.56 -9.91
N THR A 46 -7.66 -7.49 -10.30
CA THR A 46 -8.14 -6.47 -11.23
C THR A 46 -7.69 -5.12 -10.66
N GLU A 47 -6.96 -4.35 -11.46
CA GLU A 47 -6.47 -3.03 -11.05
C GLU A 47 -7.63 -2.10 -10.67
N GLU A 48 -8.82 -2.38 -11.23
CA GLU A 48 -10.09 -1.72 -10.92
C GLU A 48 -10.91 -2.49 -9.88
N LEU A 49 -11.37 -1.77 -8.87
CA LEU A 49 -12.17 -2.24 -7.75
C LEU A 49 -13.50 -1.48 -7.70
N PRO A 50 -14.54 -2.08 -7.09
CA PRO A 50 -15.74 -1.33 -6.74
C PRO A 50 -15.39 -0.20 -5.77
N LEU A 51 -16.11 0.93 -5.87
CA LEU A 51 -15.96 2.03 -4.92
C LEU A 51 -16.44 1.61 -3.52
N ASP A 52 -15.65 1.96 -2.51
CA ASP A 52 -16.09 1.88 -1.12
C ASP A 52 -17.09 3.00 -0.76
N ALA A 53 -17.51 3.05 0.51
CA ALA A 53 -18.51 4.01 0.96
C ALA A 53 -18.01 5.46 0.90
N ASP A 54 -16.75 5.69 1.25
CA ASP A 54 -16.16 7.02 1.32
C ASP A 54 -15.84 7.54 -0.08
N GLU A 55 -15.30 6.67 -0.95
CA GLU A 55 -15.07 6.95 -2.36
C GLU A 55 -16.39 7.27 -3.08
N ARG A 56 -17.48 6.53 -2.81
CA ARG A 56 -18.79 6.82 -3.40
C ARG A 56 -19.35 8.16 -2.91
N ALA A 57 -19.14 8.50 -1.65
CA ALA A 57 -19.53 9.81 -1.11
C ALA A 57 -18.77 10.95 -1.81
N ALA A 58 -17.47 10.77 -2.06
CA ALA A 58 -16.65 11.72 -2.80
C ALA A 58 -17.13 11.90 -4.25
N VAL A 59 -17.41 10.81 -4.97
CA VAL A 59 -17.97 10.86 -6.34
C VAL A 59 -19.32 11.59 -6.34
N THR A 60 -20.17 11.34 -5.35
CA THR A 60 -21.46 12.04 -5.20
C THR A 60 -21.26 13.54 -4.99
N ALA A 61 -20.28 13.94 -4.19
CA ALA A 61 -19.94 15.34 -4.00
C ALA A 61 -19.47 16.00 -5.31
N CYS A 62 -18.65 15.31 -6.12
CA CYS A 62 -18.20 15.81 -7.42
C CYS A 62 -19.37 16.02 -8.40
N VAL A 63 -20.34 15.10 -8.44
CA VAL A 63 -21.57 15.27 -9.25
C VAL A 63 -22.36 16.48 -8.78
N ARG A 64 -22.57 16.62 -7.47
CA ARG A 64 -23.31 17.76 -6.89
C ARG A 64 -22.63 19.10 -7.14
N ALA A 65 -21.29 19.10 -7.20
CA ALA A 65 -20.50 20.28 -7.54
C ALA A 65 -20.43 20.56 -9.06
N GLY A 66 -20.97 19.67 -9.91
CA GLY A 66 -20.92 19.80 -11.36
C GLY A 66 -19.54 19.53 -11.96
N LEU A 67 -18.62 18.91 -11.21
CA LEU A 67 -17.28 18.56 -11.68
C LEU A 67 -17.28 17.37 -12.65
N ILE A 68 -18.28 16.49 -12.51
CA ILE A 68 -18.53 15.34 -13.39
C ILE A 68 -20.04 15.17 -13.59
N THR A 69 -20.44 14.53 -14.68
CA THR A 69 -21.86 14.21 -14.93
C THR A 69 -22.31 12.96 -14.18
N ALA A 70 -23.62 12.77 -14.04
CA ALA A 70 -24.19 11.58 -13.43
C ALA A 70 -23.85 10.32 -14.24
N GLU A 71 -23.83 10.42 -15.57
CA GLU A 71 -23.47 9.33 -16.47
C GLU A 71 -22.00 8.94 -16.27
N ALA A 72 -21.10 9.93 -16.20
CA ALA A 72 -19.69 9.70 -15.93
C ALA A 72 -19.47 9.04 -14.56
N ALA A 73 -20.25 9.40 -13.53
CA ALA A 73 -20.15 8.80 -12.21
C ALA A 73 -20.44 7.28 -12.20
N THR A 74 -21.27 6.77 -13.12
CA THR A 74 -21.60 5.32 -13.18
C THR A 74 -20.43 4.44 -13.62
N THR A 75 -19.47 5.02 -14.35
CA THR A 75 -18.31 4.30 -14.88
C THR A 75 -17.09 4.40 -13.96
N VAL A 76 -17.15 5.21 -12.90
CA VAL A 76 -16.01 5.38 -11.97
C VAL A 76 -15.73 4.08 -11.21
N ARG A 77 -14.45 3.74 -11.13
CA ARG A 77 -13.92 2.60 -10.36
C ARG A 77 -12.74 3.08 -9.53
N SER A 78 -12.53 2.43 -8.38
CA SER A 78 -11.31 2.64 -7.61
C SER A 78 -10.18 1.92 -8.32
N ARG A 79 -8.98 2.51 -8.36
CA ARG A 79 -7.81 1.88 -8.99
C ARG A 79 -6.68 1.74 -7.99
N ARG A 80 -6.16 0.53 -7.84
CA ARG A 80 -4.94 0.30 -7.07
C ARG A 80 -3.76 0.91 -7.83
N VAL A 81 -3.14 1.94 -7.28
CA VAL A 81 -1.88 2.43 -7.81
C VAL A 81 -0.73 1.59 -7.25
N PRO A 82 0.27 1.22 -8.06
CA PRO A 82 1.47 0.57 -7.56
C PRO A 82 2.07 1.42 -6.45
N LEU A 83 2.31 0.80 -5.29
CA LEU A 83 3.17 1.41 -4.29
C LEU A 83 4.54 1.54 -4.95
N ALA A 84 5.09 2.75 -5.01
CA ALA A 84 6.46 2.96 -5.46
C ALA A 84 7.40 2.38 -4.40
N ALA A 85 7.57 1.06 -4.43
CA ALA A 85 8.48 0.35 -3.56
C ALA A 85 9.91 0.75 -3.95
N SER A 86 10.50 1.66 -3.19
CA SER A 86 11.93 1.91 -3.28
C SER A 86 12.66 0.72 -2.67
N ARG A 87 13.45 0.02 -3.49
CA ARG A 87 14.36 -1.01 -2.99
C ARG A 87 15.46 -0.34 -2.16
N ALA A 88 15.58 -0.72 -0.90
CA ALA A 88 16.75 -0.35 -0.11
C ALA A 88 17.98 -0.97 -0.78
N VAL A 89 18.89 -0.14 -1.28
CA VAL A 89 20.22 -0.53 -1.74
C VAL A 89 21.21 -0.06 -0.68
N GLY A 90 21.93 -1.01 -0.10
CA GLY A 90 23.08 -0.77 0.78
C GLY A 90 24.38 -0.84 0.00
#